data_AF-A0A924UVP3-F1
#
_entry.id   AF-A0A924UVP3-F1
#
_cell.length_a   1.000
_cell.length_b   1.000
_cell.length_c   1.000
_cell.angle_alpha   90.00
_cell.angle_beta   90.00
_cell.angle_gamma   90.00
#
_symmetry.space_group_name_H-M   'P 1'
#
loop_
_entity.id
_entity.type
_entity.pdbx_description
1 polymer ?
#
loop_
_entity_poly.entity_id
_entity_poly.type
_entity_poly.pdbx_seq_one_letter_code
_entity_poly.pdbx_strand_id
1 'polypeptide(L)'
;MSSNRRDFLKSAETFGLGAAIISPISAITNTNQREELDLNKEIDSTIPQTIIILQTTDVHCQIHPHDELFWENEKIVFRKTGGYAYMATLLKKLKKKNPNTYSIDTGDMFQGSELSVETTGEAFVPILNAMLYDLYLPGNWEVIYGKKKMQTLLGSLDAPKICTNMYHDLGEGKRGELIFQPYTIWHIAGAKIGFLGYTDPLVPLRQSPNYSKGIIYTNPEENWLIT
;
A
#
# COMPACT_ATOMS: atom_id res chain seq x y z
N MET A 1 33.00 21.92 -22.36
CA MET A 1 32.03 21.39 -23.36
C MET A 1 30.75 21.05 -22.63
N SER A 2 29.69 21.82 -22.83
CA SER A 2 28.41 21.64 -22.14
C SER A 2 27.60 20.52 -22.80
N SER A 3 27.30 19.45 -22.06
CA SER A 3 26.30 18.47 -22.50
C SER A 3 24.94 18.85 -21.90
N ASN A 4 24.05 19.32 -22.77
CA ASN A 4 22.69 19.67 -22.44
C ASN A 4 21.85 18.41 -22.13
N ARG A 5 20.97 18.51 -21.14
CA ARG A 5 19.99 17.48 -20.70
C ARG A 5 18.95 17.06 -21.77
N ARG A 6 19.14 17.43 -23.04
CA ARG A 6 18.24 17.13 -24.16
C ARG A 6 18.63 15.88 -24.96
N ASP A 7 19.85 15.37 -24.79
CA ASP A 7 20.32 14.20 -25.55
C ASP A 7 19.98 12.85 -24.89
N PHE A 8 19.59 12.85 -23.61
CA PHE A 8 19.19 11.63 -22.89
C PHE A 8 17.77 11.15 -23.24
N LEU A 9 16.91 12.05 -23.74
CA LEU A 9 15.53 11.71 -24.11
C LEU A 9 15.39 11.10 -25.51
N LYS A 10 16.47 11.06 -26.31
CA LYS A 10 16.44 10.47 -27.67
C LYS A 10 16.86 9.00 -27.74
N SER A 11 17.37 8.41 -26.66
CA SER A 11 17.74 6.99 -26.62
C SER A 11 16.62 6.06 -26.12
N ALA A 12 15.48 6.60 -25.70
CA ALA A 12 14.34 5.82 -25.19
C ALA A 12 13.30 5.43 -26.27
N GLU A 13 13.40 5.95 -27.48
CA GLU A 13 12.37 5.76 -28.53
C GLU A 13 12.70 4.66 -29.57
N THR A 14 13.81 3.94 -29.43
CA THR A 14 14.30 3.01 -30.49
C THR A 14 14.24 1.52 -30.19
N PHE A 15 13.49 1.07 -29.16
CA PHE A 15 13.32 -0.36 -28.84
C PHE A 15 11.87 -0.87 -28.96
N GLY A 16 11.10 -0.33 -29.90
CA GLY A 16 9.66 -0.58 -29.98
C GLY A 16 9.09 -0.88 -31.36
N LEU A 17 9.80 -1.55 -32.27
CA LEU A 17 9.20 -2.09 -33.50
C LEU A 17 9.85 -3.43 -33.91
N GLY A 18 9.11 -4.53 -33.73
CA GLY A 18 9.33 -5.76 -34.51
C GLY A 18 9.53 -7.05 -33.71
N ALA A 19 8.44 -7.71 -33.32
CA ALA A 19 8.27 -9.16 -33.41
C ALA A 19 6.82 -9.52 -33.07
N ALA A 20 5.97 -9.61 -34.10
CA ALA A 20 4.67 -10.25 -33.99
C ALA A 20 4.88 -11.77 -33.94
N ILE A 21 4.58 -12.39 -32.80
CA ILE A 21 4.30 -13.82 -32.74
C ILE A 21 2.85 -13.96 -32.31
N ILE A 22 2.00 -14.29 -33.27
CA ILE A 22 0.60 -14.62 -33.07
C ILE A 22 0.55 -16.03 -32.46
N SER A 23 -0.11 -16.17 -31.31
CA SER A 23 -0.60 -17.47 -30.83
C SER A 23 -2.04 -17.28 -30.36
N PRO A 24 -3.01 -18.08 -30.85
CA PRO A 24 -4.39 -17.94 -30.48
C PRO A 24 -4.68 -18.80 -29.25
N ILE A 25 -5.00 -18.17 -28.12
CA ILE A 25 -5.82 -18.82 -27.09
C ILE A 25 -7.10 -18.02 -26.98
N SER A 26 -8.12 -18.57 -27.63
CA SER A 26 -9.51 -18.18 -27.44
C SER A 26 -9.97 -18.53 -26.03
N ALA A 27 -10.84 -17.68 -25.51
CA ALA A 27 -11.87 -17.96 -24.52
C ALA A 27 -11.44 -18.20 -23.05
N ILE A 28 -11.25 -17.10 -22.32
CA ILE A 28 -11.87 -16.91 -21.00
C ILE A 28 -12.42 -15.49 -20.93
N THR A 29 -13.67 -15.31 -21.38
CA THR A 29 -14.45 -14.11 -21.09
C THR A 29 -14.86 -14.14 -19.62
N ASN A 30 -14.08 -13.48 -18.77
CA ASN A 30 -14.57 -13.00 -17.47
C ASN A 30 -14.99 -11.55 -17.65
N THR A 31 -16.31 -11.32 -17.63
CA THR A 31 -16.96 -10.02 -17.58
C THR A 31 -16.54 -9.27 -16.31
N ASN A 32 -15.42 -8.55 -16.38
CA ASN A 32 -15.17 -7.38 -15.56
C ASN A 32 -15.15 -6.18 -16.49
N GLN A 33 -16.34 -5.72 -16.89
CA GLN A 33 -16.49 -4.36 -17.38
C GLN A 33 -16.14 -3.44 -16.20
N ARG A 34 -14.87 -2.99 -16.14
CA ARG A 34 -14.58 -1.71 -15.50
C ARG A 34 -15.31 -0.69 -16.38
N GLU A 35 -16.31 -0.01 -15.83
CA GLU A 35 -16.79 1.23 -16.43
C GLU A 35 -15.57 2.11 -16.63
N GLU A 36 -15.24 2.43 -17.89
CA GLU A 36 -14.25 3.43 -18.23
C GLU A 36 -14.75 4.75 -17.64
N LEU A 37 -14.18 5.13 -16.49
CA LEU A 37 -14.35 6.47 -15.94
C LEU A 37 -13.81 7.43 -16.99
N ASP A 38 -14.70 8.23 -17.57
CA ASP A 38 -14.35 9.27 -18.52
C ASP A 38 -13.51 10.32 -17.80
N LEU A 39 -12.18 10.17 -17.90
CA LEU A 39 -11.17 11.02 -17.27
C LEU A 39 -11.24 12.48 -17.75
N ASN A 40 -12.02 12.76 -18.79
CA ASN A 40 -12.18 14.08 -19.39
C ASN A 40 -13.51 14.76 -19.02
N LYS A 41 -14.34 14.18 -18.14
CA LYS A 41 -15.55 14.85 -17.68
C LYS A 41 -15.16 16.08 -16.84
N GLU A 42 -15.39 17.27 -17.38
CA GLU A 42 -15.17 18.53 -16.65
C GLU A 42 -15.92 18.49 -15.31
N ILE A 43 -15.18 18.75 -14.23
CA ILE A 43 -15.74 18.81 -12.89
C ILE A 43 -16.50 20.13 -12.79
N ASP A 44 -17.82 20.03 -12.64
CA ASP A 44 -18.65 21.18 -12.32
C ASP A 44 -18.30 21.67 -10.91
N SER A 45 -17.54 22.77 -10.86
CA SER A 45 -17.07 23.40 -9.61
C SER A 45 -18.19 24.01 -8.77
N THR A 46 -19.42 24.06 -9.28
CA THR A 46 -20.59 24.57 -8.55
C THR A 46 -21.28 23.50 -7.71
N ILE A 47 -21.01 22.21 -7.96
CA ILE A 47 -21.59 21.10 -7.22
C ILE A 47 -20.58 20.60 -6.16
N PRO A 48 -20.93 20.61 -4.86
CA PRO A 48 -20.07 20.10 -3.81
C PRO A 48 -19.67 18.64 -4.08
N GLN A 49 -18.36 18.40 -4.13
CA GLN A 49 -17.80 17.06 -4.29
C GLN A 49 -17.49 16.46 -2.92
N THR A 50 -17.71 15.16 -2.75
CA THR A 50 -17.34 14.43 -1.53
C THR A 50 -16.23 13.45 -1.84
N ILE A 51 -15.09 13.58 -1.15
CA ILE A 51 -13.97 12.64 -1.20
C ILE A 51 -14.03 11.78 0.05
N ILE A 52 -13.99 10.45 -0.10
CA ILE A 52 -14.00 9.52 1.02
C ILE A 52 -12.65 8.81 1.07
N ILE A 53 -11.97 8.89 2.21
CA ILE A 53 -10.75 8.14 2.49
C ILE A 53 -11.09 7.11 3.55
N LEU A 54 -10.93 5.84 3.21
CA LEU A 54 -11.13 4.70 4.09
C LEU A 54 -9.77 4.19 4.54
N GLN A 55 -9.67 3.78 5.80
CA GLN A 55 -8.43 3.27 6.38
C GLN A 55 -8.68 1.92 7.04
N THR A 56 -7.80 0.96 6.79
CA THR A 56 -7.58 -0.22 7.63
C THR A 56 -6.17 -0.18 8.22
N THR A 57 -6.00 -0.83 9.36
CA THR A 57 -4.72 -0.94 10.08
C THR A 57 -4.75 -2.20 10.92
N ASP A 58 -3.59 -2.79 11.20
CA ASP A 58 -3.43 -3.84 12.22
C ASP A 58 -4.38 -5.04 11.99
N VAL A 59 -4.64 -5.37 10.72
CA VAL A 59 -5.50 -6.52 10.39
C VAL A 59 -4.83 -7.83 10.81
N HIS A 60 -3.50 -7.83 10.93
CA HIS A 60 -2.74 -8.91 11.53
C HIS A 60 -3.05 -10.30 10.97
N CYS A 61 -3.15 -10.37 9.64
CA CYS A 61 -3.41 -11.60 8.91
C CYS A 61 -4.73 -12.32 9.31
N GLN A 62 -5.70 -11.60 9.90
CA GLN A 62 -6.98 -12.15 10.31
C GLN A 62 -7.93 -12.31 9.11
N ILE A 63 -7.82 -13.45 8.42
CA ILE A 63 -8.62 -13.75 7.23
C ILE A 63 -10.09 -13.94 7.56
N HIS A 64 -10.36 -14.61 8.67
CA HIS A 64 -11.71 -14.99 9.07
C HIS A 64 -12.24 -14.07 10.18
N PRO A 65 -13.57 -13.93 10.28
CA PRO A 65 -14.17 -13.32 11.45
C PRO A 65 -13.78 -14.09 12.71
N HIS A 66 -13.45 -13.34 13.76
CA HIS A 66 -13.04 -13.86 15.05
C HIS A 66 -13.80 -13.15 16.16
N ASP A 67 -13.81 -13.77 17.34
CA ASP A 67 -14.53 -13.24 18.49
C ASP A 67 -13.79 -12.04 19.04
N GLU A 68 -14.43 -10.89 18.97
CA GLU A 68 -13.94 -9.61 19.48
C GLU A 68 -14.68 -9.21 20.74
N LEU A 69 -13.96 -8.53 21.64
CA LEU A 69 -14.49 -8.09 22.93
C LEU A 69 -15.21 -6.74 22.77
N PHE A 70 -16.45 -6.69 23.23
CA PHE A 70 -17.27 -5.48 23.30
C PHE A 70 -17.71 -5.22 24.74
N TRP A 71 -17.90 -3.94 25.06
CA TRP A 71 -18.52 -3.50 26.31
C TRP A 71 -19.91 -2.96 26.01
N GLU A 72 -20.95 -3.68 26.46
CA GLU A 72 -22.34 -3.34 26.15
C GLU A 72 -23.23 -3.55 27.38
N ASN A 73 -24.09 -2.57 27.67
CA ASN A 73 -25.01 -2.61 28.81
C ASN A 73 -24.30 -3.04 30.11
N GLU A 74 -23.12 -2.44 30.35
CA GLU A 74 -22.26 -2.70 31.52
C GLU A 74 -21.74 -4.14 31.62
N LYS A 75 -21.66 -4.87 30.50
CA LYS A 75 -21.20 -6.25 30.44
C LYS A 75 -20.23 -6.49 29.29
N ILE A 76 -19.33 -7.45 29.50
CA ILE A 76 -18.48 -8.00 28.44
C ILE A 76 -19.36 -8.86 27.52
N VAL A 77 -19.31 -8.58 26.23
CA VAL A 77 -19.99 -9.34 25.18
C VAL A 77 -18.97 -9.68 24.09
N PHE A 78 -19.00 -10.91 23.58
CA PHE A 78 -18.18 -11.32 22.45
C PHE A 78 -19.02 -11.38 21.18
N ARG A 79 -18.49 -10.83 20.08
CA ARG A 79 -19.13 -10.92 18.77
C ARG A 79 -18.11 -11.26 17.70
N LYS A 80 -18.53 -12.07 16.73
CA LYS A 80 -17.70 -12.31 15.55
C LYS A 80 -17.67 -11.09 14.65
N THR A 81 -16.49 -10.52 14.48
CA THR A 81 -16.26 -9.39 13.56
C THR A 81 -14.97 -9.56 12.77
N GLY A 82 -14.73 -8.67 11.81
CA GLY A 82 -13.52 -8.69 10.98
C GLY A 82 -13.58 -9.67 9.80
N GLY A 83 -12.40 -9.98 9.26
CA GLY A 83 -12.20 -10.86 8.11
C GLY A 83 -12.17 -10.12 6.77
N TYR A 84 -11.18 -10.45 5.94
CA TYR A 84 -10.93 -9.80 4.64
C TYR A 84 -12.14 -9.83 3.70
N ALA A 85 -12.94 -10.91 3.70
CA ALA A 85 -14.12 -11.02 2.83
C ALA A 85 -15.20 -9.98 3.14
N TYR A 86 -15.46 -9.72 4.44
CA TYR A 86 -16.42 -8.70 4.87
C TYR A 86 -15.90 -7.30 4.55
N MET A 87 -14.62 -7.05 4.81
CA MET A 87 -13.97 -5.79 4.47
C MET A 87 -14.01 -5.51 2.97
N ALA A 88 -13.63 -6.48 2.13
CA ALA A 88 -13.67 -6.36 0.67
C ALA A 88 -15.07 -6.00 0.17
N THR A 89 -16.10 -6.65 0.72
CA THR A 89 -17.51 -6.37 0.37
C THR A 89 -17.90 -4.94 0.75
N LEU A 90 -17.52 -4.48 1.94
CA LEU A 90 -17.80 -3.13 2.40
C LEU A 90 -17.08 -2.08 1.55
N LEU A 91 -15.77 -2.25 1.31
CA LEU A 91 -14.97 -1.35 0.47
C LEU A 91 -15.58 -1.24 -0.94
N LYS A 92 -15.93 -2.37 -1.57
CA LYS A 92 -16.59 -2.40 -2.88
C LYS A 92 -17.92 -1.65 -2.88
N LYS A 93 -18.74 -1.83 -1.82
CA LYS A 93 -20.03 -1.13 -1.69
C LYS A 93 -19.85 0.38 -1.56
N LEU A 94 -18.87 0.82 -0.78
CA LEU A 94 -18.58 2.25 -0.58
C LEU A 94 -18.03 2.89 -1.86
N LYS A 95 -17.06 2.23 -2.54
CA LYS A 95 -16.52 2.68 -3.84
C LYS A 95 -17.61 2.76 -4.92
N LYS A 96 -18.57 1.82 -4.94
CA LYS A 96 -19.72 1.89 -5.87
C LYS A 96 -20.66 3.07 -5.58
N LYS A 97 -20.83 3.46 -4.31
CA LYS A 97 -21.72 4.56 -3.92
C LYS A 97 -21.13 5.94 -4.24
N ASN A 98 -19.81 6.07 -4.16
CA ASN A 98 -19.10 7.31 -4.49
C ASN A 98 -17.78 6.97 -5.20
N PRO A 99 -17.64 7.29 -6.51
CA PRO A 99 -16.40 7.05 -7.25
C PRO A 99 -15.17 7.75 -6.67
N ASN A 100 -15.33 8.84 -5.91
CA ASN A 100 -14.24 9.52 -5.22
C ASN A 100 -13.90 8.87 -3.85
N THR A 101 -13.99 7.54 -3.76
CA THR A 101 -13.68 6.78 -2.55
C THR A 101 -12.39 5.99 -2.73
N TYR A 102 -11.44 6.24 -1.84
CA TYR A 102 -10.14 5.62 -1.84
C TYR A 102 -9.89 4.93 -0.50
N SER A 103 -9.12 3.86 -0.51
CA SER A 103 -8.86 2.99 0.64
C SER A 103 -7.36 2.83 0.85
N ILE A 104 -6.93 2.92 2.10
CA ILE A 104 -5.52 2.87 2.51
C ILE A 104 -5.40 1.76 3.56
N ASP A 105 -4.35 0.95 3.48
CA ASP A 105 -3.95 0.07 4.58
C ASP A 105 -2.65 0.57 5.20
N THR A 106 -2.67 0.83 6.50
CA THR A 106 -1.58 1.52 7.21
C THR A 106 -0.55 0.61 7.86
N GLY A 107 -0.58 -0.69 7.61
CA GLY A 107 0.49 -1.60 8.04
C GLY A 107 0.03 -2.77 8.91
N ASP A 108 1.02 -3.56 9.32
CA ASP A 108 0.88 -4.74 10.15
C ASP A 108 -0.03 -5.81 9.51
N MET A 109 0.21 -6.05 8.21
CA MET A 109 -0.60 -6.94 7.36
C MET A 109 0.01 -8.33 7.11
N PHE A 110 1.29 -8.51 7.44
CA PHE A 110 2.03 -9.77 7.22
C PHE A 110 2.37 -10.53 8.52
N GLN A 111 1.86 -10.13 9.68
CA GLN A 111 2.10 -10.84 10.95
C GLN A 111 0.79 -11.12 11.67
N GLY A 112 0.63 -12.30 12.27
CA GLY A 112 -0.46 -12.57 13.24
C GLY A 112 -1.16 -13.92 13.10
N SER A 113 -1.07 -14.59 11.94
CA SER A 113 -1.71 -15.89 11.71
C SER A 113 -0.71 -16.99 11.32
N GLU A 114 -1.07 -18.25 11.61
CA GLU A 114 -0.30 -19.44 11.23
C GLU A 114 -0.01 -19.48 9.73
N LEU A 115 -0.99 -19.16 8.88
CA LEU A 115 -0.80 -19.10 7.43
C LEU A 115 0.31 -18.12 7.03
N SER A 116 0.40 -16.97 7.72
CA SER A 116 1.49 -16.03 7.45
C SER A 116 2.83 -16.62 7.84
N VAL A 117 2.92 -17.28 9.00
CA VAL A 117 4.17 -17.90 9.47
C VAL A 117 4.65 -18.99 8.51
N GLU A 118 3.77 -19.93 8.15
CA GLU A 118 4.10 -21.07 7.27
C GLU A 118 4.53 -20.63 5.87
N THR A 119 3.96 -19.53 5.37
CA THR A 119 4.26 -19.01 4.02
C THR A 119 5.23 -17.84 4.02
N THR A 120 5.73 -17.45 5.20
CA THR A 120 6.53 -16.23 5.37
C THR A 120 5.85 -15.00 4.71
N GLY A 121 4.53 -14.90 4.88
CA GLY A 121 3.66 -13.84 4.35
C GLY A 121 3.23 -13.98 2.89
N GLU A 122 3.75 -14.94 2.11
CA GLU A 122 3.46 -15.02 0.66
C GLU A 122 1.99 -15.25 0.34
N ALA A 123 1.27 -16.02 1.17
CA ALA A 123 -0.15 -16.27 0.97
C ALA A 123 -1.02 -15.01 1.07
N PHE A 124 -0.52 -13.95 1.71
CA PHE A 124 -1.27 -12.70 1.88
C PHE A 124 -1.17 -11.77 0.68
N VAL A 125 -0.16 -11.89 -0.17
CA VAL A 125 -0.02 -11.07 -1.39
C VAL A 125 -1.28 -11.12 -2.28
N PRO A 126 -1.78 -12.30 -2.70
CA PRO A 126 -3.00 -12.36 -3.52
C PRO A 126 -4.24 -11.86 -2.78
N ILE A 127 -4.31 -12.02 -1.46
CA ILE A 127 -5.44 -11.57 -0.64
C ILE A 127 -5.47 -10.03 -0.60
N LEU A 128 -4.33 -9.40 -0.30
CA LEU A 128 -4.18 -7.95 -0.23
C LEU A 128 -4.38 -7.30 -1.61
N ASN A 129 -3.88 -7.90 -2.69
CA ASN A 129 -4.16 -7.41 -4.04
C ASN A 129 -5.65 -7.51 -4.40
N ALA A 130 -6.35 -8.55 -3.95
CA ALA A 130 -7.80 -8.67 -4.13
C ALA A 130 -8.61 -7.62 -3.34
N MET A 131 -8.04 -6.99 -2.33
CA MET A 131 -8.69 -5.90 -1.59
C MET A 131 -8.77 -4.59 -2.37
N LEU A 132 -7.93 -4.42 -3.40
CA LEU A 132 -7.90 -3.21 -4.24
C LEU A 132 -7.74 -1.92 -3.42
N TYR A 133 -6.82 -1.95 -2.44
CA TYR A 133 -6.36 -0.74 -1.77
C TYR A 133 -5.67 0.19 -2.77
N ASP A 134 -5.69 1.48 -2.47
CA ASP A 134 -5.14 2.55 -3.32
C ASP A 134 -3.76 3.01 -2.82
N LEU A 135 -3.41 2.69 -1.56
CA LEU A 135 -2.13 3.01 -0.94
C LEU A 135 -1.84 2.06 0.23
N TYR A 136 -0.58 1.68 0.38
CA TYR A 136 -0.07 0.94 1.52
C TYR A 136 1.00 1.73 2.28
N LEU A 137 1.04 1.55 3.60
CA LEU A 137 2.18 1.96 4.43
C LEU A 137 2.75 0.71 5.13
N PRO A 138 4.07 0.63 5.32
CA PRO A 138 4.65 -0.36 6.21
C PRO A 138 4.45 0.05 7.68
N GLY A 139 3.87 -0.84 8.46
CA GLY A 139 3.86 -0.82 9.92
C GLY A 139 5.13 -1.42 10.50
N ASN A 140 5.13 -1.58 11.82
CA ASN A 140 6.29 -2.11 12.55
C ASN A 140 6.48 -3.62 12.31
N TRP A 141 5.44 -4.39 12.01
CA TRP A 141 5.54 -5.84 11.81
C TRP A 141 5.90 -6.26 10.39
N GLU A 142 5.94 -5.34 9.43
CA GLU A 142 6.36 -5.64 8.05
C GLU A 142 7.78 -6.23 7.96
N VAL A 143 8.63 -5.97 8.95
CA VAL A 143 10.00 -6.49 9.03
C VAL A 143 10.14 -7.86 9.70
N ILE A 144 9.05 -8.48 10.16
CA ILE A 144 9.10 -9.72 10.95
C ILE A 144 9.91 -10.85 10.28
N TYR A 145 9.88 -10.92 8.96
CA TYR A 145 10.61 -11.90 8.15
C TYR A 145 11.93 -11.37 7.56
N GLY A 146 12.42 -10.25 8.08
CA GLY A 146 13.62 -9.58 7.61
C GLY A 146 13.37 -8.56 6.49
N LYS A 147 14.27 -7.56 6.41
CA LYS A 147 14.27 -6.50 5.40
C LYS A 147 14.04 -6.99 3.97
N LYS A 148 14.76 -8.04 3.53
CA LYS A 148 14.63 -8.55 2.15
C LYS A 148 13.22 -9.05 1.87
N LYS A 149 12.65 -9.81 2.82
CA LYS A 149 11.31 -10.37 2.64
C LYS A 149 10.24 -9.29 2.68
N MET A 150 10.36 -8.31 3.58
CA MET A 150 9.52 -7.12 3.60
C MET A 150 9.49 -6.43 2.22
N GLN A 151 10.66 -6.15 1.64
CA GLN A 151 10.75 -5.50 0.33
C GLN A 151 10.12 -6.35 -0.78
N THR A 152 10.27 -7.67 -0.73
CA THR A 152 9.61 -8.58 -1.69
C THR A 152 8.09 -8.58 -1.52
N LEU A 153 7.58 -8.71 -0.29
CA LEU A 153 6.14 -8.78 -0.02
C LEU A 153 5.44 -7.46 -0.39
N LEU A 154 5.91 -6.32 0.13
CA LEU A 154 5.35 -5.01 -0.20
C LEU A 154 5.57 -4.64 -1.67
N GLY A 155 6.68 -5.08 -2.27
CA GLY A 155 6.94 -4.89 -3.70
C GLY A 155 6.08 -5.76 -4.63
N SER A 156 5.40 -6.78 -4.08
CA SER A 156 4.48 -7.64 -4.82
C SER A 156 3.01 -7.17 -4.71
N LEU A 157 2.76 -6.10 -3.95
CA LEU A 157 1.45 -5.48 -3.86
C LEU A 157 1.22 -4.53 -5.05
N ASP A 158 0.00 -4.53 -5.59
CA ASP A 158 -0.34 -3.77 -6.81
C ASP A 158 -0.42 -2.26 -6.58
N ALA A 159 -0.77 -1.84 -5.35
CA ALA A 159 -0.93 -0.43 -5.01
C ALA A 159 0.40 0.20 -4.56
N PRO A 160 0.59 1.51 -4.76
CA PRO A 160 1.80 2.18 -4.30
C PRO A 160 1.97 2.05 -2.79
N LYS A 161 3.23 2.07 -2.36
CA LYS A 161 3.62 2.11 -0.96
C LYS A 161 4.44 3.36 -0.65
N ILE A 162 4.18 3.97 0.50
CA ILE A 162 4.95 5.13 0.95
C ILE A 162 5.50 4.94 2.36
N CYS A 163 6.72 5.41 2.59
CA CYS A 163 7.29 5.55 3.92
C CYS A 163 8.43 6.56 3.89
N THR A 164 8.31 7.61 4.69
CA THR A 164 9.20 8.77 4.71
C THR A 164 10.45 8.54 5.55
N ASN A 165 10.44 7.56 6.46
CA ASN A 165 11.49 7.44 7.48
C ASN A 165 12.26 6.11 7.47
N MET A 166 12.13 5.29 6.42
CA MET A 166 12.88 4.03 6.30
C MET A 166 14.01 4.15 5.30
N TYR A 167 15.25 4.04 5.77
CA TYR A 167 16.47 4.16 4.97
C TYR A 167 17.27 2.86 4.97
N HIS A 168 17.99 2.61 3.88
CA HIS A 168 19.02 1.58 3.85
C HIS A 168 20.17 1.95 4.80
N ASP A 169 20.49 1.08 5.75
CA ASP A 169 21.69 1.21 6.57
C ASP A 169 22.93 0.80 5.74
N LEU A 170 23.87 1.72 5.56
CA LEU A 170 25.13 1.46 4.86
C LEU A 170 26.26 1.03 5.81
N GLY A 171 25.97 0.87 7.10
CA GLY A 171 26.94 0.61 8.16
C GLY A 171 27.39 1.89 8.85
N GLU A 172 27.90 1.75 10.07
CA GLU A 172 28.50 2.84 10.86
C GLU A 172 27.56 4.04 11.08
N GLY A 173 26.23 3.81 11.11
CA GLY A 173 25.22 4.84 11.28
C GLY A 173 24.99 5.70 10.02
N LYS A 174 25.56 5.31 8.88
CA LYS A 174 25.39 6.04 7.62
C LYS A 174 24.07 5.68 6.94
N ARG A 175 23.22 6.69 6.76
CA ARG A 175 21.98 6.61 5.98
C ARG A 175 22.27 6.50 4.49
N GLY A 176 21.69 5.49 3.85
CA GLY A 176 21.61 5.34 2.40
C GLY A 176 20.33 5.94 1.83
N GLU A 177 19.88 5.41 0.69
CA GLU A 177 18.63 5.83 0.06
C GLU A 177 17.39 5.35 0.83
N LEU A 178 16.25 5.99 0.58
CA LEU A 178 14.95 5.56 1.10
C LEU A 178 14.56 4.20 0.53
N ILE A 179 13.98 3.35 1.39
CA ILE A 179 13.48 2.03 0.99
C ILE A 179 12.18 2.14 0.19
N PHE A 180 11.36 3.15 0.50
CA PHE A 180 10.06 3.38 -0.10
C PHE A 180 9.95 4.82 -0.60
N GLN A 181 8.98 5.09 -1.48
CA GLN A 181 8.70 6.46 -1.90
C GLN A 181 8.28 7.27 -0.66
N PRO A 182 8.80 8.48 -0.42
CA PRO A 182 8.51 9.22 0.82
C PRO A 182 7.07 9.72 0.91
N TYR A 183 6.43 10.02 -0.22
CA TYR A 183 5.08 10.56 -0.29
C TYR A 183 4.41 10.22 -1.62
N THR A 184 3.08 10.34 -1.68
CA THR A 184 2.33 10.36 -2.93
C THR A 184 1.33 11.50 -2.95
N ILE A 185 0.86 11.88 -4.12
CA ILE A 185 -0.13 12.94 -4.29
C ILE A 185 -1.26 12.42 -5.16
N TRP A 186 -2.49 12.55 -4.67
CA TRP A 186 -3.69 12.24 -5.43
C TRP A 186 -4.35 13.51 -5.95
N HIS A 187 -4.86 13.44 -7.18
CA HIS A 187 -5.68 14.47 -7.79
C HIS A 187 -7.11 13.95 -7.90
N ILE A 188 -7.99 14.38 -6.99
CA ILE A 188 -9.33 13.83 -6.84
C ILE A 188 -10.33 14.99 -6.79
N ALA A 189 -11.32 14.97 -7.67
CA ALA A 189 -12.39 15.98 -7.69
C ALA A 189 -11.86 17.44 -7.67
N GLY A 190 -10.76 17.70 -8.38
CA GLY A 190 -10.13 19.02 -8.47
C GLY A 190 -9.23 19.39 -7.28
N ALA A 191 -9.20 18.56 -6.22
CA ALA A 191 -8.32 18.72 -5.07
C ALA A 191 -6.99 17.97 -5.26
N LYS A 192 -5.91 18.54 -4.72
CA LYS A 192 -4.59 17.91 -4.62
C LYS A 192 -4.38 17.47 -3.17
N ILE A 193 -4.28 16.16 -2.93
CA ILE A 193 -4.16 15.57 -1.59
C ILE A 193 -2.80 14.87 -1.48
N GLY A 194 -1.95 15.34 -0.57
CA GLY A 194 -0.63 14.73 -0.29
C GLY A 194 -0.69 13.73 0.85
N PHE A 195 0.01 12.60 0.70
CA PHE A 195 0.12 11.54 1.70
C PHE A 195 1.58 11.32 2.07
N LEU A 196 1.84 11.29 3.37
CA LEU A 196 3.11 10.92 3.99
C LEU A 196 2.87 9.67 4.84
N GLY A 197 3.84 8.76 4.89
CA GLY A 197 3.76 7.53 5.69
C GLY A 197 4.93 7.42 6.65
N TYR A 198 4.67 6.96 7.87
CA TYR A 198 5.69 6.80 8.90
C TYR A 198 5.57 5.45 9.56
N THR A 199 6.71 4.78 9.73
CA THR A 199 6.83 3.59 10.56
C THR A 199 7.44 3.98 11.90
N ASP A 200 7.04 3.31 12.97
CA ASP A 200 7.59 3.55 14.32
C ASP A 200 9.14 3.53 14.33
N PRO A 201 9.83 4.63 14.70
CA PRO A 201 11.29 4.66 14.72
C PRO A 201 11.89 3.74 15.78
N LEU A 202 11.07 3.28 16.74
CA LEU A 202 11.49 2.40 17.81
C LEU A 202 11.40 0.91 17.45
N VAL A 203 11.11 0.55 16.18
CA VAL A 203 11.10 -0.85 15.71
C VAL A 203 12.35 -1.63 16.15
N PRO A 204 13.59 -1.12 15.99
CA PRO A 204 14.80 -1.86 16.41
C PRO A 204 14.89 -2.12 17.92
N LEU A 205 14.12 -1.40 18.75
CA LEU A 205 14.09 -1.54 20.20
C LEU A 205 12.89 -2.34 20.71
N ARG A 206 11.72 -2.21 20.06
CA ARG A 206 10.47 -2.86 20.46
C ARG A 206 10.35 -4.30 19.96
N GLN A 207 11.11 -4.66 18.93
CA GLN A 207 11.16 -5.99 18.35
C GLN A 207 12.59 -6.55 18.38
N SER A 208 12.77 -7.80 17.96
CA SER A 208 14.12 -8.34 17.78
C SER A 208 14.88 -7.48 16.76
N PRO A 209 16.07 -6.93 17.10
CA PRO A 209 16.84 -6.10 16.18
C PRO A 209 17.23 -6.83 14.88
N ASN A 210 17.19 -8.17 14.89
CA ASN A 210 17.46 -8.99 13.71
C ASN A 210 16.40 -8.83 12.61
N TYR A 211 15.14 -8.55 12.98
CA TYR A 211 14.05 -8.38 12.01
C TYR A 211 14.28 -7.16 11.12
N SER A 212 14.65 -6.04 11.73
CA SER A 212 14.91 -4.78 11.03
C SER A 212 16.38 -4.56 10.67
N LYS A 213 17.22 -5.59 10.74
CA LYS A 213 18.66 -5.45 10.46
C LYS A 213 18.89 -4.86 9.06
N GLY A 214 19.72 -3.82 8.99
CA GLY A 214 20.03 -3.12 7.75
C GLY A 214 19.04 -2.00 7.39
N ILE A 215 18.20 -1.56 8.33
CA ILE A 215 17.26 -0.45 8.19
C ILE A 215 17.57 0.60 9.26
N ILE A 216 17.68 1.86 8.85
CA ILE A 216 17.68 3.01 9.75
C ILE A 216 16.28 3.63 9.71
N TYR A 217 15.68 3.81 10.88
CA TYR A 217 14.45 4.57 11.05
C TYR A 217 14.78 5.95 11.61
N THR A 218 14.31 7.00 10.95
CA THR A 218 14.48 8.38 11.44
C THR A 218 13.24 8.83 12.18
N ASN A 219 13.40 9.77 13.11
CA ASN A 219 12.23 10.35 13.77
C ASN A 219 11.48 11.27 12.80
N PRO A 220 10.16 11.51 13.02
CA PRO A 220 9.37 12.39 12.17
C PRO A 220 9.94 13.79 11.98
N GLU A 221 10.51 14.40 13.03
CA GLU A 221 11.11 15.73 12.99
C GLU A 221 12.29 15.86 12.02
N GLU A 222 12.94 14.75 11.65
CA GLU A 222 14.08 14.78 10.74
C GLU A 222 13.70 14.85 9.26
N ASN A 223 12.43 14.59 8.90
CA ASN A 223 12.03 14.44 7.50
C ASN A 223 11.01 15.50 7.03
N TRP A 224 11.00 16.69 7.64
CA TRP A 224 10.04 17.78 7.36
C TRP A 224 10.21 18.53 6.02
N LEU A 225 10.93 17.98 5.05
CA LEU A 225 11.18 18.66 3.78
C LEU A 225 10.19 18.23 2.70
N ILE A 226 8.94 18.68 2.83
CA ILE A 226 8.11 18.98 1.65
C ILE A 226 8.08 20.51 1.51
N THR A 227 9.09 21.07 0.86
CA THR A 227 9.08 22.45 0.34
C THR A 227 9.32 22.39 -1.16
#